data_AF-G9Y8D5-F1
#
_entry.id   AF-G9Y8D5-F1
#
_cell.length_a   1.000
_cell.length_b   1.000
_cell.length_c   1.000
_cell.angle_alpha   90.00
_cell.angle_beta   90.00
_cell.angle_gamma   90.00
#
_symmetry.space_group_name_H-M   'P 1'
#
loop_
_entity.id
_entity.type
_entity.pdbx_description
1 polymer ?
#
loop_
_entity_poly.entity_id
_entity_poly.type
_entity_poly.pdbx_seq_one_letter_code
_entity_poly.pdbx_strand_id
1 'polypeptide(L)'
;MTNKKFSPEVIERLFNAVEEDDVVDAHASLPQIVDLQCSQEVIKNNYALCLQFWEDGVTRKDLLRLILNQLRNGELSEKEQKQYKYIRARYKHLRFAQQLYRKKHQSGFLFSKITVFLGRFQDGFRNKQKDIITFYGKVLRVYHLNAPVWMFVHCALRHTQLDTADGFILYCQEQMKTLQKLIAKPQLTGEEFHDVRKIISQLVSYYDTLRVINPNNQDALQISRFLAAINGLMGDRHDEMVADDMENLKSYDAPSVLDSDIRARLELLLSRYPL
;
A
#
# COMPACT_ATOMS: atom_id res chain seq x y z
N MET A 1 3.87 -20.32 -12.44
CA MET A 1 4.16 -19.23 -13.40
C MET A 1 2.87 -18.47 -13.64
N THR A 2 2.82 -17.18 -13.30
CA THR A 2 1.68 -16.29 -13.62
C THR A 2 1.83 -15.81 -15.06
N ASN A 3 1.38 -16.63 -16.02
CA ASN A 3 1.48 -16.33 -17.47
C ASN A 3 0.33 -15.45 -18.00
N LYS A 4 -0.60 -15.01 -17.15
CA LYS A 4 -1.72 -14.16 -17.55
C LYS A 4 -1.22 -12.72 -17.69
N LYS A 5 -1.35 -12.16 -18.89
CA LYS A 5 -1.10 -10.75 -19.18
C LYS A 5 -2.43 -10.03 -19.33
N PHE A 6 -2.61 -8.96 -18.59
CA PHE A 6 -3.79 -8.10 -18.63
C PHE A 6 -3.63 -7.01 -19.70
N SER A 7 -4.75 -6.54 -20.23
CA SER A 7 -4.76 -5.46 -21.23
C SER A 7 -4.30 -4.13 -20.61
N PRO A 8 -3.76 -3.21 -21.42
CA PRO A 8 -3.38 -1.87 -20.95
C PRO A 8 -4.53 -1.13 -20.25
N GLU A 9 -5.77 -1.31 -20.70
CA GLU A 9 -6.96 -0.72 -20.08
C GLU A 9 -7.18 -1.20 -18.64
N VAL A 10 -6.92 -2.48 -18.34
CA VAL A 10 -6.98 -3.00 -16.96
C VAL A 10 -5.87 -2.37 -16.11
N ILE A 11 -4.66 -2.22 -16.65
CA ILE A 11 -3.53 -1.58 -15.96
C ILE A 11 -3.82 -0.10 -15.67
N GLU A 12 -4.40 0.62 -16.63
CA GLU A 12 -4.79 2.02 -16.48
C GLU A 12 -5.91 2.20 -15.45
N ARG A 13 -6.92 1.32 -15.45
CA ARG A 13 -7.95 1.33 -14.40
C ARG A 13 -7.39 1.07 -13.01
N LEU A 14 -6.40 0.17 -12.88
CA LEU A 14 -5.72 -0.04 -11.60
C LEU A 14 -4.90 1.18 -11.19
N PHE A 15 -4.25 1.83 -12.15
CA PHE A 15 -3.54 3.07 -11.88
C PHE A 15 -4.47 4.15 -11.33
N ASN A 16 -5.60 4.38 -11.99
CA ASN A 16 -6.61 5.35 -11.55
C ASN A 16 -7.17 4.99 -10.16
N ALA A 17 -7.48 3.71 -9.93
CA ALA A 17 -7.93 3.24 -8.62
C ALA A 17 -6.92 3.58 -7.50
N VAL A 18 -5.63 3.30 -7.72
CA VAL A 18 -4.56 3.60 -6.75
C VAL A 18 -4.35 5.12 -6.56
N GLU A 19 -4.66 5.94 -7.56
CA GLU A 19 -4.65 7.40 -7.39
C GLU A 19 -5.82 7.92 -6.55
N GLU A 20 -6.93 7.17 -6.50
CA GLU A 20 -8.12 7.48 -5.70
C GLU A 20 -8.00 7.04 -4.23
N ASP A 21 -6.99 6.24 -3.85
CA ASP A 21 -6.81 5.65 -2.50
C ASP A 21 -6.74 6.67 -1.35
N ASP A 22 -6.46 7.93 -1.66
CA ASP A 22 -6.34 9.04 -0.70
C ASP A 22 -7.56 10.00 -0.76
N VAL A 23 -8.61 9.68 -1.54
CA VAL A 23 -9.81 10.52 -1.68
C VAL A 23 -10.83 10.19 -0.60
N VAL A 24 -11.17 11.17 0.22
CA VAL A 24 -12.23 11.05 1.23
C VAL A 24 -13.59 11.26 0.60
N ASP A 25 -14.31 10.15 0.35
CA ASP A 25 -15.72 10.19 -0.07
C ASP A 25 -16.65 10.09 1.15
N ALA A 26 -17.28 11.21 1.48
CA ALA A 26 -18.23 11.30 2.60
C ALA A 26 -19.47 10.41 2.41
N HIS A 27 -19.82 10.05 1.17
CA HIS A 27 -21.00 9.27 0.81
C HIS A 27 -20.70 7.80 0.52
N ALA A 28 -19.45 7.36 0.68
CA ALA A 28 -19.09 5.97 0.47
C ALA A 28 -19.87 5.06 1.45
N SER A 29 -20.58 4.08 0.90
CA SER A 29 -21.37 3.10 1.65
C SER A 29 -20.77 1.70 1.56
N LEU A 30 -20.90 0.93 2.62
CA LEU A 30 -20.54 -0.48 2.65
C LEU A 30 -21.77 -1.35 2.33
N PRO A 31 -21.64 -2.47 1.57
CA PRO A 31 -22.74 -3.44 1.41
C PRO A 31 -23.17 -4.02 2.75
N GLN A 32 -24.36 -4.64 2.82
CA GLN A 32 -24.90 -5.19 4.08
C GLN A 32 -24.04 -6.31 4.67
N ILE A 33 -23.39 -7.10 3.82
CA ILE A 33 -22.45 -8.15 4.19
C ILE A 33 -21.27 -8.04 3.24
N VAL A 34 -20.05 -8.10 3.77
CA VAL A 34 -18.83 -8.20 2.96
C VAL A 34 -18.64 -9.66 2.56
N ASP A 35 -18.63 -9.94 1.26
CA ASP A 35 -18.31 -11.27 0.76
C ASP A 35 -16.80 -11.51 0.76
N LEU A 36 -16.34 -12.45 1.58
CA LEU A 36 -14.94 -12.87 1.67
C LEU A 36 -14.62 -14.09 0.79
N GLN A 37 -15.61 -14.63 0.07
CA GLN A 37 -15.39 -15.77 -0.81
C GLN A 37 -14.32 -15.43 -1.85
N CYS A 38 -13.28 -16.25 -1.89
CA CYS A 38 -12.13 -16.05 -2.77
C CYS A 38 -11.71 -17.38 -3.37
N SER A 39 -11.64 -17.46 -4.70
CA SER A 39 -11.16 -18.66 -5.38
C SER A 39 -9.64 -18.61 -5.56
N GLN A 40 -9.02 -19.77 -5.74
CA GLN A 40 -7.60 -19.83 -6.07
C GLN A 40 -7.24 -19.07 -7.35
N GLU A 41 -8.18 -18.99 -8.30
CA GLU A 41 -8.00 -18.25 -9.54
C GLU A 41 -7.97 -16.74 -9.29
N VAL A 42 -8.84 -16.22 -8.40
CA VAL A 42 -8.83 -14.81 -7.99
C VAL A 42 -7.48 -14.44 -7.38
N ILE A 43 -6.94 -15.24 -6.46
CA ILE A 43 -5.61 -14.99 -5.87
C ILE A 43 -4.52 -14.92 -6.94
N LYS A 44 -4.51 -15.87 -7.88
CA LYS A 44 -3.53 -15.91 -8.98
C LYS A 44 -3.66 -14.70 -9.91
N ASN A 45 -4.89 -14.34 -10.28
CA ASN A 45 -5.18 -13.22 -11.16
C ASN A 45 -4.82 -11.89 -10.50
N ASN A 46 -5.19 -11.70 -9.23
CA ASN A 46 -4.88 -10.49 -8.49
C ASN A 46 -3.37 -10.30 -8.33
N TYR A 47 -2.63 -11.34 -7.91
CA TYR A 47 -1.18 -11.24 -7.80
C TYR A 47 -0.52 -10.96 -9.16
N ALA A 48 -0.98 -11.63 -10.23
CA ALA A 48 -0.46 -11.41 -11.58
C ALA A 48 -0.69 -9.96 -12.05
N LEU A 49 -1.86 -9.38 -11.80
CA LEU A 49 -2.17 -7.99 -12.14
C LEU A 49 -1.27 -7.03 -11.36
N CYS A 50 -1.13 -7.20 -10.04
CA CYS A 50 -0.26 -6.34 -9.23
C CYS A 50 1.22 -6.44 -9.64
N LEU A 51 1.67 -7.64 -10.04
CA LEU A 51 3.02 -7.84 -10.54
C LEU A 51 3.21 -7.12 -11.88
N GLN A 52 2.29 -7.29 -12.83
CA GLN A 52 2.34 -6.61 -14.12
C GLN A 52 2.29 -5.08 -13.95
N PHE A 53 1.44 -4.57 -13.06
CA PHE A 53 1.34 -3.14 -12.76
C PHE A 53 2.68 -2.54 -12.31
N TRP A 54 3.46 -3.30 -11.54
CA TRP A 54 4.82 -2.90 -11.16
C TRP A 54 5.82 -3.06 -12.31
N GLU A 55 5.80 -4.19 -13.03
CA GLU A 55 6.75 -4.47 -14.12
C GLU A 55 6.61 -3.48 -15.28
N ASP A 56 5.37 -3.17 -15.70
CA ASP A 56 5.09 -2.23 -16.80
C ASP A 56 5.34 -0.77 -16.38
N GLY A 57 5.21 -0.48 -15.08
CA GLY A 57 5.26 0.88 -14.55
C GLY A 57 6.56 1.29 -13.88
N VAL A 58 7.51 0.38 -13.64
CA VAL A 58 8.75 0.67 -12.93
C VAL A 58 9.95 0.13 -13.69
N THR A 59 10.75 1.04 -14.25
CA THR A 59 12.06 0.69 -14.80
C THR A 59 13.18 1.07 -13.84
N ARG A 60 14.20 0.22 -13.76
CA ARG A 60 15.43 0.50 -12.99
C ARG A 60 16.07 1.82 -13.41
N LYS A 61 16.09 2.08 -14.72
CA LYS A 61 16.76 3.25 -15.32
C LYS A 61 16.06 4.55 -14.90
N ASP A 62 14.74 4.58 -14.95
CA ASP A 62 13.98 5.79 -14.59
C ASP A 62 14.09 6.08 -13.09
N LEU A 63 13.97 5.06 -12.24
CA LEU A 63 14.13 5.23 -10.80
C LEU A 63 15.54 5.69 -10.42
N LEU A 64 16.58 5.09 -11.02
CA LEU A 64 17.97 5.53 -10.82
C LEU A 64 18.18 6.98 -11.27
N ARG A 65 17.60 7.38 -12.40
CA ARG A 65 17.68 8.76 -12.89
C ARG A 65 17.10 9.74 -11.87
N LEU A 66 15.90 9.47 -11.34
CA LEU A 66 15.26 10.32 -10.33
C LEU A 66 16.14 10.44 -9.07
N ILE A 67 16.65 9.32 -8.56
CA ILE A 67 17.52 9.34 -7.37
C ILE A 67 18.79 10.14 -7.64
N LEU A 68 19.43 9.96 -8.80
CA LEU A 68 20.64 10.69 -9.16
C LEU A 68 20.39 12.19 -9.37
N ASN A 69 19.27 12.57 -9.97
CA ASN A 69 18.89 13.97 -10.15
C ASN A 69 18.69 14.66 -8.80
N GLN A 70 17.94 14.04 -7.88
CA GLN A 70 17.77 14.57 -6.53
C GLN A 70 19.09 14.69 -5.77
N LEU A 71 19.98 13.70 -5.88
CA LEU A 71 21.30 13.72 -5.22
C LEU A 71 22.25 14.79 -5.79
N ARG A 72 22.11 15.14 -7.07
CA ARG A 72 22.99 16.12 -7.75
C ARG A 72 22.47 17.54 -7.62
N ASN A 73 21.18 17.73 -7.89
CA ASN A 73 20.57 19.04 -8.02
C ASN A 73 19.95 19.52 -6.69
N GLY A 74 19.80 18.62 -5.71
CA GLY A 74 19.16 18.92 -4.43
C GLY A 74 17.63 18.96 -4.48
N GLU A 75 17.03 18.96 -5.67
CA GLU A 75 15.58 19.02 -5.86
C GLU A 75 15.16 18.33 -7.18
N LEU A 76 13.99 17.68 -7.13
CA LEU A 76 13.29 17.14 -8.29
C LEU A 76 12.27 18.16 -8.78
N SER A 77 12.14 18.31 -10.10
CA SER A 77 11.02 19.05 -10.68
C SER A 77 9.68 18.45 -10.30
N GLU A 78 8.60 19.21 -10.36
CA GLU A 78 7.24 18.73 -10.05
C GLU A 78 6.88 17.45 -10.84
N LYS A 79 7.27 17.41 -12.13
CA LYS A 79 7.06 16.24 -12.99
C LYS A 79 7.83 15.01 -12.48
N GLU A 80 9.05 15.20 -12.00
CA GLU A 80 9.87 14.13 -11.45
C GLU A 80 9.38 13.67 -10.08
N GLN A 81 8.92 14.59 -9.23
CA GLN A 81 8.28 14.25 -7.96
C GLN A 81 7.01 13.43 -8.19
N LYS A 82 6.18 13.82 -9.17
CA LYS A 82 4.99 13.07 -9.59
C LYS A 82 5.36 11.68 -10.12
N GLN A 83 6.39 11.59 -10.98
CA GLN A 83 6.90 10.29 -11.45
C GLN A 83 7.38 9.41 -10.28
N TYR A 84 8.08 9.99 -9.30
CA TYR A 84 8.53 9.26 -8.12
C TYR A 84 7.36 8.75 -7.27
N LYS A 85 6.33 9.60 -7.04
CA LYS A 85 5.10 9.22 -6.33
C LYS A 85 4.46 7.99 -6.99
N TYR A 86 4.35 7.98 -8.32
CA TYR A 86 3.78 6.84 -9.07
C TYR A 86 4.60 5.56 -8.97
N ILE A 87 5.94 5.66 -9.06
CA ILE A 87 6.80 4.49 -8.84
C ILE A 87 6.60 3.95 -7.42
N ARG A 88 6.56 4.83 -6.40
CA ARG A 88 6.36 4.42 -5.01
C ARG A 88 4.99 3.78 -4.79
N ALA A 89 3.93 4.31 -5.39
CA ALA A 89 2.58 3.74 -5.32
C ALA A 89 2.58 2.30 -5.88
N ARG A 90 3.22 2.06 -7.02
CA ARG A 90 3.38 0.70 -7.60
C ARG A 90 4.14 -0.25 -6.68
N TYR A 91 5.23 0.20 -6.05
CA TYR A 91 5.95 -0.59 -5.04
C TYR A 91 5.08 -0.94 -3.83
N LYS A 92 4.33 0.05 -3.31
CA LYS A 92 3.40 -0.16 -2.19
C LYS A 92 2.32 -1.17 -2.53
N HIS A 93 1.68 -1.02 -3.69
CA HIS A 93 0.61 -1.92 -4.14
C HIS A 93 1.09 -3.37 -4.27
N LEU A 94 2.25 -3.60 -4.91
CA LEU A 94 2.82 -4.94 -5.01
C LEU A 94 3.33 -5.47 -3.66
N ARG A 95 3.77 -4.60 -2.73
CA ARG A 95 4.12 -5.03 -1.36
C ARG A 95 2.89 -5.55 -0.63
N PHE A 96 1.75 -4.87 -0.74
CA PHE A 96 0.48 -5.33 -0.17
C PHE A 96 0.02 -6.63 -0.84
N ALA A 97 0.09 -6.74 -2.17
CA ALA A 97 -0.21 -7.99 -2.87
C ALA A 97 0.66 -9.16 -2.38
N GLN A 98 1.94 -8.94 -2.08
CA GLN A 98 2.77 -10.00 -1.48
C GLN A 98 2.36 -10.34 -0.04
N GLN A 99 1.87 -9.40 0.74
CA GLN A 99 1.37 -9.65 2.09
C GLN A 99 0.01 -10.36 2.06
N LEU A 100 -0.83 -10.07 1.08
CA LEU A 100 -2.12 -10.72 0.92
C LEU A 100 -2.00 -12.13 0.37
N TYR A 101 -1.23 -12.33 -0.72
CA TYR A 101 -1.39 -13.53 -1.55
C TYR A 101 -0.28 -14.57 -1.37
N ARG A 102 0.81 -14.28 -0.66
CA ARG A 102 1.90 -15.24 -0.44
C ARG A 102 1.57 -16.18 0.70
N LYS A 103 2.07 -17.42 0.61
CA LYS A 103 1.93 -18.45 1.67
C LYS A 103 2.35 -18.03 3.09
N LYS A 104 3.21 -17.01 3.22
CA LYS A 104 3.67 -16.50 4.51
C LYS A 104 3.00 -15.19 4.91
N HIS A 105 2.12 -14.65 4.08
CA HIS A 105 1.50 -13.33 4.21
C HIS A 105 2.50 -12.20 4.52
N GLN A 106 3.66 -12.26 3.89
CA GLN A 106 4.78 -11.34 4.11
C GLN A 106 5.39 -10.96 2.78
N SER A 107 5.74 -9.69 2.61
CA SER A 107 6.55 -9.24 1.47
C SER A 107 7.96 -9.81 1.51
N GLY A 108 8.56 -10.05 0.33
CA GLY A 108 9.96 -10.45 0.24
C GLY A 108 10.85 -9.42 0.91
N PHE A 109 11.81 -9.87 1.73
CA PHE A 109 12.62 -9.01 2.59
C PHE A 109 13.25 -7.83 1.84
N LEU A 110 13.91 -8.12 0.72
CA LEU A 110 14.58 -7.11 -0.08
C LEU A 110 13.59 -6.13 -0.74
N PHE A 111 12.49 -6.63 -1.30
CA PHE A 111 11.45 -5.79 -1.89
C PHE A 111 10.79 -4.87 -0.84
N SER A 112 10.53 -5.39 0.36
CA SER A 112 10.02 -4.63 1.50
C SER A 112 10.97 -3.50 1.88
N LYS A 113 12.27 -3.79 2.01
CA LYS A 113 13.30 -2.78 2.32
C LYS A 113 13.38 -1.68 1.27
N ILE A 114 13.34 -2.04 -0.02
CA ILE A 114 13.29 -1.06 -1.12
C ILE A 114 12.08 -0.13 -0.94
N THR A 115 10.90 -0.70 -0.72
CA THR A 115 9.66 0.06 -0.55
C THR A 115 9.75 1.04 0.63
N VAL A 116 10.33 0.61 1.76
CA VAL A 116 10.56 1.47 2.94
C VAL A 116 11.57 2.58 2.63
N PHE A 117 12.70 2.27 2.00
CA PHE A 117 13.72 3.25 1.67
C PHE A 117 13.27 4.27 0.63
N LEU A 118 12.40 3.87 -0.31
CA LEU A 118 11.73 4.81 -1.20
C LEU A 118 10.82 5.77 -0.43
N GLY A 119 10.12 5.28 0.61
CA GLY A 119 9.37 6.13 1.55
C GLY A 119 10.26 7.15 2.24
N ARG A 120 11.31 6.69 2.94
CA ARG A 120 12.19 7.59 3.68
C ARG A 120 12.93 8.59 2.79
N PHE A 121 13.28 8.19 1.56
CA PHE A 121 13.84 9.11 0.57
C PHE A 121 12.83 10.19 0.16
N GLN A 122 11.55 9.83 -0.03
CA GLN A 122 10.47 10.77 -0.29
C GLN A 122 10.25 11.76 0.84
N ASP A 123 10.21 11.28 2.07
CA ASP A 123 10.02 12.13 3.25
C ASP A 123 11.19 13.10 3.39
N GLY A 124 12.41 12.65 3.10
CA GLY A 124 13.61 13.49 3.04
C GLY A 124 13.47 14.68 2.12
N PHE A 125 13.03 14.50 0.86
CA PHE A 125 12.89 15.64 -0.05
C PHE A 125 11.64 16.49 0.21
N ARG A 126 10.54 15.93 0.72
CA ARG A 126 9.37 16.72 1.17
C ARG A 126 9.73 17.68 2.31
N ASN A 127 10.53 17.20 3.25
CA ASN A 127 10.94 17.96 4.43
C ASN A 127 12.28 18.68 4.26
N LYS A 128 12.85 18.70 3.04
CA LYS A 128 14.14 19.32 2.70
C LYS A 128 15.31 18.86 3.58
N GLN A 129 15.26 17.63 4.09
CA GLN A 129 16.28 17.04 4.98
C GLN A 129 17.42 16.40 4.17
N LYS A 130 18.49 17.17 3.94
CA LYS A 130 19.62 16.78 3.07
C LYS A 130 20.32 15.48 3.49
N ASP A 131 20.44 15.22 4.80
CA ASP A 131 21.11 14.02 5.31
C ASP A 131 20.33 12.75 4.99
N ILE A 132 19.01 12.78 5.19
CA ILE A 132 18.09 11.68 4.85
C ILE A 132 18.14 11.40 3.34
N ILE A 133 18.01 12.45 2.52
CA ILE A 133 18.07 12.35 1.06
C ILE A 133 19.39 11.69 0.63
N THR A 134 20.51 12.18 1.17
CA THR A 134 21.85 11.69 0.81
C THR A 134 22.04 10.24 1.22
N PHE A 135 21.66 9.88 2.44
CA PHE A 135 21.80 8.53 2.96
C PHE A 135 20.95 7.53 2.16
N TYR A 136 19.63 7.74 2.08
CA TYR A 136 18.75 6.78 1.40
C TYR A 136 18.98 6.76 -0.11
N GLY A 137 19.31 7.90 -0.73
CA GLY A 137 19.66 7.96 -2.15
C GLY A 137 20.90 7.13 -2.48
N LYS A 138 21.96 7.22 -1.66
CA LYS A 138 23.16 6.36 -1.81
C LYS A 138 22.83 4.88 -1.59
N VAL A 139 22.04 4.57 -0.55
CA VAL A 139 21.65 3.19 -0.24
C VAL A 139 20.84 2.55 -1.37
N LEU A 140 19.86 3.29 -1.91
CA LEU A 140 19.04 2.84 -3.03
C LEU A 140 19.91 2.62 -4.28
N ARG A 141 20.77 3.58 -4.62
CA ARG A 141 21.65 3.51 -5.79
C ARG A 141 22.63 2.33 -5.73
N VAL A 142 23.35 2.18 -4.60
CA VAL A 142 24.47 1.23 -4.51
C VAL A 142 23.99 -0.18 -4.20
N TYR A 143 23.09 -0.34 -3.22
CA TYR A 143 22.75 -1.66 -2.70
C TYR A 143 21.47 -2.26 -3.27
N HIS A 144 20.53 -1.44 -3.75
CA HIS A 144 19.20 -1.94 -4.11
C HIS A 144 18.93 -1.93 -5.62
N LEU A 145 19.48 -0.94 -6.33
CA LEU A 145 19.24 -0.73 -7.75
C LEU A 145 20.43 -1.15 -8.64
N ASN A 146 21.42 -1.85 -8.08
CA ASN A 146 22.44 -2.51 -8.90
C ASN A 146 21.81 -3.67 -9.71
N ALA A 147 22.46 -4.07 -10.81
CA ALA A 147 21.90 -5.04 -11.75
C ALA A 147 21.61 -6.42 -11.13
N PRO A 148 22.55 -7.02 -10.38
CA PRO A 148 22.31 -8.31 -9.73
C PRO A 148 21.10 -8.28 -8.78
N VAL A 149 21.02 -7.27 -7.91
CA VAL A 149 19.93 -7.15 -6.93
C VAL A 149 18.59 -6.91 -7.63
N TRP A 150 18.56 -6.05 -8.65
CA TRP A 150 17.36 -5.83 -9.46
C TRP A 150 16.85 -7.11 -10.11
N MET A 151 17.74 -7.87 -10.77
CA MET A 151 17.39 -9.13 -11.42
C MET A 151 16.92 -10.19 -10.41
N PHE A 152 17.57 -10.26 -9.25
CA PHE A 152 17.16 -11.16 -8.17
C PHE A 152 15.75 -10.82 -7.65
N VAL A 153 15.46 -9.55 -7.35
CA VAL A 153 14.12 -9.12 -6.93
C VAL A 153 13.10 -9.49 -7.99
N HIS A 154 13.38 -9.17 -9.24
CA HIS A 154 12.47 -9.44 -10.36
C HIS A 154 12.18 -10.94 -10.52
N CYS A 155 13.21 -11.78 -10.38
CA CYS A 155 13.06 -13.23 -10.44
C CYS A 155 12.26 -13.77 -9.23
N ALA A 156 12.57 -13.30 -8.03
CA ALA A 156 11.91 -13.72 -6.79
C ALA A 156 10.41 -13.38 -6.80
N LEU A 157 10.03 -12.23 -7.34
CA LEU A 157 8.62 -11.84 -7.49
C LEU A 157 7.87 -12.80 -8.43
N ARG A 158 8.43 -13.15 -9.59
CA ARG A 158 7.80 -14.07 -10.55
C ARG A 158 7.68 -15.52 -10.06
N HIS A 159 8.58 -15.95 -9.17
CA HIS A 159 8.62 -17.32 -8.64
C HIS A 159 8.07 -17.44 -7.22
N THR A 160 7.28 -16.45 -6.81
CA THR A 160 6.66 -16.44 -5.49
C THR A 160 5.62 -17.55 -5.34
N GLN A 161 5.68 -18.26 -4.22
CA GLN A 161 4.64 -19.22 -3.83
C GLN A 161 3.43 -18.48 -3.25
N LEU A 162 2.30 -18.61 -3.93
CA LEU A 162 1.01 -18.09 -3.50
C LEU A 162 0.38 -19.03 -2.47
N ASP A 163 -0.45 -18.47 -1.59
CA ASP A 163 -1.23 -19.26 -0.64
C ASP A 163 -2.46 -19.90 -1.29
N THR A 164 -3.15 -20.74 -0.50
CA THR A 164 -4.46 -21.28 -0.84
C THR A 164 -5.57 -20.26 -0.63
N ALA A 165 -6.74 -20.50 -1.25
CA ALA A 165 -7.96 -19.74 -0.99
C ALA A 165 -8.29 -19.67 0.51
N ASP A 166 -8.28 -20.82 1.20
CA ASP A 166 -8.58 -20.89 2.63
C ASP A 166 -7.53 -20.16 3.48
N GLY A 167 -6.25 -20.24 3.11
CA GLY A 167 -5.17 -19.52 3.80
C GLY A 167 -5.34 -18.02 3.71
N PHE A 168 -5.69 -17.51 2.52
CA PHE A 168 -6.02 -16.11 2.32
C PHE A 168 -7.24 -15.66 3.14
N ILE A 169 -8.32 -16.42 3.12
CA ILE A 169 -9.55 -16.12 3.89
C ILE A 169 -9.22 -16.05 5.39
N LEU A 170 -8.50 -17.05 5.91
CA LEU A 170 -8.06 -17.10 7.30
C LEU A 170 -7.20 -15.88 7.65
N TYR A 171 -6.26 -15.50 6.78
CA TYR A 171 -5.42 -14.33 7.00
C TYR A 171 -6.25 -13.04 7.08
N CYS A 172 -7.21 -12.85 6.18
CA CYS A 172 -8.12 -11.71 6.21
C CYS A 172 -8.94 -11.65 7.50
N GLN A 173 -9.46 -12.78 7.98
CA GLN A 173 -10.16 -12.88 9.25
C GLN A 173 -9.25 -12.52 10.44
N GLU A 174 -8.00 -12.99 10.46
CA GLU A 174 -7.04 -12.64 11.50
C GLU A 174 -6.65 -11.15 11.47
N GLN A 175 -6.57 -10.53 10.28
CA GLN A 175 -6.42 -9.07 10.17
C GLN A 175 -7.63 -8.35 10.80
N MET A 176 -8.85 -8.82 10.55
CA MET A 176 -10.05 -8.19 11.15
C MET A 176 -10.15 -8.40 12.66
N LYS A 177 -9.75 -9.56 13.19
CA LYS A 177 -9.64 -9.78 14.64
C LYS A 177 -8.58 -8.89 15.27
N THR A 178 -7.46 -8.67 14.58
CA THR A 178 -6.42 -7.72 15.01
C THR A 178 -6.97 -6.29 15.02
N LEU A 179 -7.66 -5.88 13.96
CA LEU A 179 -8.31 -4.59 13.86
C LEU A 179 -9.31 -4.37 15.01
N GLN A 180 -10.16 -5.37 15.30
CA GLN A 180 -11.12 -5.33 16.40
C GLN A 180 -10.42 -5.10 17.76
N LYS A 181 -9.33 -5.80 18.03
CA LYS A 181 -8.54 -5.64 19.26
C LYS A 181 -7.91 -4.25 19.37
N LEU A 182 -7.44 -3.69 18.26
CA LEU A 182 -6.83 -2.36 18.22
C LEU A 182 -7.88 -1.29 18.50
N ILE A 183 -8.99 -1.27 17.75
CA ILE A 183 -9.99 -0.20 17.89
C ILE A 183 -10.78 -0.27 19.22
N ALA A 184 -10.79 -1.43 19.89
CA ALA A 184 -11.35 -1.56 21.24
C ALA A 184 -10.59 -0.72 22.29
N LYS A 185 -9.34 -0.33 22.01
CA LYS A 185 -8.57 0.56 22.88
C LYS A 185 -9.14 1.99 22.80
N PRO A 186 -9.17 2.73 23.92
CA PRO A 186 -9.63 4.12 23.93
C PRO A 186 -8.65 5.06 23.21
N GLN A 187 -7.35 4.73 23.25
CA GLN A 187 -6.28 5.49 22.62
C GLN A 187 -5.34 4.53 21.90
N LEU A 188 -4.75 5.00 20.81
CA LEU A 188 -3.74 4.28 20.02
C LEU A 188 -2.42 5.04 20.05
N THR A 189 -1.31 4.31 20.15
CA THR A 189 0.02 4.86 19.83
C THR A 189 0.16 5.09 18.31
N GLY A 190 1.19 5.81 17.90
CA GLY A 190 1.53 5.98 16.48
C GLY A 190 1.76 4.64 15.77
N GLU A 191 2.49 3.73 16.41
CA GLU A 191 2.68 2.36 15.89
C GLU A 191 1.35 1.61 15.71
N GLU A 192 0.46 1.65 16.70
CA GLU A 192 -0.84 0.97 16.63
C GLU A 192 -1.76 1.59 15.58
N PHE A 193 -1.75 2.92 15.45
CA PHE A 193 -2.46 3.63 14.39
C PHE A 193 -1.92 3.24 13.00
N HIS A 194 -0.59 3.13 12.88
CA HIS A 194 0.06 2.67 11.66
C HIS A 194 -0.34 1.23 11.29
N ASP A 195 -0.46 0.34 12.28
CA ASP A 195 -0.91 -1.03 12.08
C ASP A 195 -2.37 -1.09 11.60
N VAL A 196 -3.27 -0.29 12.19
CA VAL A 196 -4.65 -0.14 11.70
C VAL A 196 -4.64 0.33 10.24
N ARG A 197 -3.89 1.40 9.93
CA ARG A 197 -3.82 1.96 8.57
C ARG A 197 -3.32 0.92 7.58
N LYS A 198 -2.31 0.15 7.96
CA LYS A 198 -1.73 -0.90 7.11
C LYS A 198 -2.73 -2.02 6.79
N ILE A 199 -3.57 -2.44 7.74
CA ILE A 199 -4.66 -3.40 7.50
C ILE A 199 -5.63 -2.83 6.46
N ILE A 200 -6.05 -1.58 6.64
CA ILE A 200 -6.98 -0.92 5.70
C ILE A 200 -6.35 -0.77 4.32
N SER A 201 -5.10 -0.27 4.21
CA SER A 201 -4.42 -0.13 2.91
C SER A 201 -4.25 -1.47 2.18
N GLN A 202 -4.08 -2.58 2.90
CA GLN A 202 -4.06 -3.91 2.29
C GLN A 202 -5.43 -4.29 1.73
N LEU A 203 -6.52 -4.04 2.46
CA LEU A 203 -7.86 -4.30 1.96
C LEU A 203 -8.23 -3.40 0.78
N VAL A 204 -7.87 -2.11 0.81
CA VAL A 204 -7.99 -1.19 -0.35
C VAL A 204 -7.33 -1.83 -1.58
N SER A 205 -6.05 -2.19 -1.45
CA SER A 205 -5.28 -2.83 -2.52
C SER A 205 -5.94 -4.11 -3.07
N TYR A 206 -6.53 -4.94 -2.19
CA TYR A 206 -7.30 -6.12 -2.59
C TYR A 206 -8.53 -5.76 -3.44
N TYR A 207 -9.40 -4.90 -2.92
CA TYR A 207 -10.66 -4.57 -3.58
C TYR A 207 -10.47 -3.71 -4.83
N ASP A 208 -9.43 -2.88 -4.90
CA ASP A 208 -9.06 -2.18 -6.14
C ASP A 208 -8.67 -3.16 -7.24
N THR A 209 -7.85 -4.15 -6.88
CA THR A 209 -7.42 -5.17 -7.82
C THR A 209 -8.63 -5.97 -8.30
N LEU A 210 -9.55 -6.31 -7.38
CA LEU A 210 -10.76 -7.07 -7.69
C LEU A 210 -11.74 -6.28 -8.60
N ARG A 211 -12.06 -5.03 -8.25
CA ARG A 211 -13.00 -4.18 -9.02
C ARG A 211 -12.47 -3.86 -10.42
N VAL A 212 -11.16 -3.79 -10.58
CA VAL A 212 -10.54 -3.51 -11.89
C VAL A 212 -10.52 -4.73 -12.80
N ILE A 213 -10.31 -5.93 -12.24
CA ILE A 213 -10.42 -7.19 -12.99
C ILE A 213 -11.89 -7.48 -13.36
N ASN A 214 -12.82 -7.20 -12.44
CA ASN A 214 -14.25 -7.42 -12.60
C ASN A 214 -15.06 -6.11 -12.41
N PRO A 215 -15.10 -5.22 -13.42
CA PRO A 215 -15.76 -3.91 -13.31
C PRO A 215 -17.25 -3.95 -12.98
N ASN A 216 -17.91 -5.05 -13.30
CA ASN A 216 -19.33 -5.25 -13.02
C ASN A 216 -19.60 -5.66 -11.56
N ASN A 217 -18.55 -5.96 -10.77
CA ASN A 217 -18.69 -6.29 -9.36
C ASN A 217 -18.93 -5.01 -8.54
N GLN A 218 -20.21 -4.69 -8.32
CA GLN A 218 -20.62 -3.51 -7.58
C GLN A 218 -20.22 -3.55 -6.11
N ASP A 219 -20.17 -4.74 -5.50
CA ASP A 219 -19.77 -4.89 -4.10
C ASP A 219 -18.28 -4.56 -3.93
N ALA A 220 -17.42 -5.07 -4.81
CA ALA A 220 -16.00 -4.75 -4.80
C ALA A 220 -15.75 -3.25 -5.00
N LEU A 221 -16.53 -2.59 -5.88
CA LEU A 221 -16.46 -1.15 -6.08
C LEU A 221 -16.85 -0.37 -4.81
N GLN A 222 -17.99 -0.73 -4.20
CA GLN A 222 -18.49 -0.08 -2.98
C GLN A 222 -17.51 -0.26 -1.81
N ILE A 223 -17.03 -1.48 -1.60
CA ILE A 223 -16.09 -1.80 -0.51
C ILE A 223 -14.77 -1.06 -0.73
N SER A 224 -14.21 -1.08 -1.94
CA SER A 224 -12.99 -0.33 -2.25
C SER A 224 -13.15 1.17 -1.96
N ARG A 225 -14.23 1.81 -2.42
CA ARG A 225 -14.47 3.24 -2.16
C ARG A 225 -14.62 3.55 -0.67
N PHE A 226 -15.35 2.69 0.06
CA PHE A 226 -15.49 2.83 1.51
C PHE A 226 -14.15 2.73 2.24
N LEU A 227 -13.31 1.77 1.85
CA LEU A 227 -11.98 1.60 2.43
C LEU A 227 -11.02 2.73 2.03
N ALA A 228 -11.09 3.23 0.80
CA ALA A 228 -10.30 4.37 0.32
C ALA A 228 -10.64 5.64 1.13
N ALA A 229 -11.93 5.87 1.41
CA ALA A 229 -12.36 6.98 2.27
C ALA A 229 -11.76 6.88 3.69
N ILE A 230 -11.75 5.69 4.31
CA ILE A 230 -11.06 5.47 5.59
C ILE A 230 -9.56 5.71 5.46
N ASN A 231 -8.94 5.18 4.40
CA ASN A 231 -7.50 5.28 4.18
C ASN A 231 -7.03 6.73 3.96
N GLY A 232 -7.84 7.56 3.29
CA GLY A 232 -7.65 9.00 3.14
C GLY A 232 -7.69 9.73 4.48
N LEU A 233 -8.74 9.53 5.28
CA LEU A 233 -8.86 10.11 6.63
C LEU A 233 -7.67 9.72 7.53
N MET A 234 -7.29 8.44 7.49
CA MET A 234 -6.12 7.96 8.22
C MET A 234 -4.80 8.51 7.66
N GLY A 235 -4.79 8.89 6.38
CA GLY A 235 -3.70 9.56 5.70
C GLY A 235 -3.43 10.93 6.27
N ASP A 236 -4.45 11.78 6.26
CA ASP A 236 -4.38 13.14 6.77
C ASP A 236 -3.97 13.13 8.25
N ARG A 237 -4.61 12.27 9.06
CA ARG A 237 -4.30 12.17 10.48
C ARG A 237 -2.87 11.69 10.76
N HIS A 238 -2.35 10.76 9.95
CA HIS A 238 -0.96 10.32 10.08
C HIS A 238 0.02 11.45 9.76
N ASP A 239 -0.27 12.25 8.73
CA ASP A 239 0.61 13.34 8.31
C ASP A 239 0.63 14.46 9.37
N GLU A 240 -0.50 14.73 10.04
CA GLU A 240 -0.55 15.59 11.24
C GLU A 240 0.33 15.03 12.37
N MET A 241 0.21 13.73 12.70
CA MET A 241 1.01 13.11 13.77
C MET A 241 2.52 13.19 13.48
N VAL A 242 2.93 13.05 12.22
CA VAL A 242 4.33 13.21 11.81
C VAL A 242 4.78 14.67 11.92
N ALA A 243 3.93 15.63 11.54
CA ALA A 243 4.23 17.04 11.69
C ALA A 243 4.40 17.45 13.15
N ASP A 244 3.49 17.03 14.03
CA ASP A 244 3.56 17.29 15.48
C ASP A 244 4.85 16.74 16.12
N ASP A 245 5.29 15.55 15.71
CA ASP A 245 6.54 14.92 16.19
C ASP A 245 7.77 15.69 15.71
N MET A 246 7.77 16.13 14.45
CA MET A 246 8.85 16.94 13.87
C MET A 246 8.96 18.32 14.52
N GLU A 247 7.84 18.91 14.95
CA GLU A 247 7.81 20.19 15.67
C GLU A 247 8.06 20.04 17.19
N ASN A 248 8.31 18.81 17.67
CA ASN A 248 8.41 18.46 19.09
C ASN A 248 7.18 18.86 19.92
N LEU A 249 6.01 19.02 19.30
CA LEU A 249 4.75 19.34 19.97
C LEU A 249 4.20 18.11 20.70
N LYS A 250 4.21 16.97 20.00
CA LYS A 250 3.75 15.69 20.54
C LYS A 250 4.52 14.56 19.88
N SER A 251 5.07 13.67 20.70
CA SER A 251 5.76 12.49 20.18
C SER A 251 4.81 11.61 19.36
N TYR A 252 5.29 11.07 18.23
CA TYR A 252 4.53 10.19 17.34
C TYR A 252 3.91 8.99 18.08
N ASP A 253 4.63 8.41 19.05
CA ASP A 253 4.19 7.26 19.82
C ASP A 253 3.33 7.63 21.04
N ALA A 254 3.12 8.92 21.30
CA ALA A 254 2.25 9.34 22.39
C ALA A 254 0.80 8.95 22.10
N PRO A 255 0.13 8.20 23.00
CA PRO A 255 -1.25 7.77 22.80
C PRO A 255 -2.19 8.92 22.42
N SER A 256 -3.05 8.67 21.44
CA SER A 256 -4.04 9.62 20.96
C SER A 256 -5.39 8.96 20.75
N VAL A 257 -6.45 9.72 20.97
CA VAL A 257 -7.81 9.24 20.69
C VAL A 257 -7.97 9.09 19.19
N LEU A 258 -8.50 7.96 18.76
CA LEU A 258 -8.86 7.74 17.37
C LEU A 258 -10.01 8.68 17.01
N ASP A 259 -9.88 9.39 15.88
CA ASP A 259 -10.93 10.23 15.34
C ASP A 259 -12.27 9.50 15.26
N SER A 260 -13.36 10.19 15.59
CA SER A 260 -14.68 9.58 15.71
C SER A 260 -15.23 9.09 14.37
N ASP A 261 -14.95 9.76 13.25
CA ASP A 261 -15.38 9.32 11.92
C ASP A 261 -14.58 8.08 11.49
N ILE A 262 -13.25 8.09 11.68
CA ILE A 262 -12.41 6.92 11.42
C ILE A 262 -12.90 5.73 12.25
N ARG A 263 -13.13 5.91 13.55
CA ARG A 263 -13.61 4.87 14.45
C ARG A 263 -14.96 4.31 13.99
N ALA A 264 -15.94 5.17 13.71
CA ALA A 264 -17.28 4.76 13.29
C ALA A 264 -17.25 3.92 12.00
N ARG A 265 -16.41 4.30 11.03
CA ARG A 265 -16.26 3.56 9.77
C ARG A 265 -15.56 2.21 9.96
N LEU A 266 -14.57 2.12 10.84
CA LEU A 266 -13.91 0.86 11.19
C LEU A 266 -14.85 -0.10 11.94
N GLU A 267 -15.67 0.43 12.87
CA GLU A 267 -16.70 -0.36 13.56
C GLU A 267 -17.77 -0.86 12.58
N LEU A 268 -18.20 -0.02 11.63
CA LEU A 268 -19.11 -0.42 10.56
C LEU A 268 -18.50 -1.53 9.70
N LEU A 269 -17.23 -1.41 9.30
CA LEU A 269 -16.52 -2.46 8.56
C LEU A 269 -16.55 -3.79 9.31
N LEU A 270 -16.16 -3.79 10.58
CA LEU A 270 -16.12 -5.00 11.41
C LEU A 270 -17.50 -5.64 11.60
N SER A 271 -18.55 -4.82 11.76
CA SER A 271 -19.92 -5.34 11.92
C SER A 271 -20.46 -6.08 10.69
N ARG A 272 -19.87 -5.83 9.51
CA ARG A 272 -20.32 -6.42 8.24
C ARG A 272 -19.32 -7.42 7.64
N TYR A 273 -18.16 -7.60 8.29
CA TYR A 273 -17.14 -8.53 7.83
C TYR A 273 -17.33 -9.92 8.45
N PRO A 274 -17.20 -11.02 7.68
CA PRO A 274 -17.31 -12.36 8.22
C PRO A 274 -16.05 -12.73 9.02
N LEU A 275 -16.19 -12.96 10.33
CA LEU A 275 -15.12 -13.31 11.28
C LEU A 275 -15.01 -14.80 11.59
#